data_AF-A0A430HCF4-F1
#
_entry.id   AF-A0A430HCF4-F1
#
_cell.length_a   1.000
_cell.length_b   1.000
_cell.length_c   1.000
_cell.angle_alpha   90.00
_cell.angle_beta   90.00
_cell.angle_gamma   90.00
#
_symmetry.space_group_name_H-M   'P 1'
#
loop_
_entity.id
_entity.type
_entity.pdbx_description
1 polymer ?
#
loop_
_entity_poly.entity_id
_entity_poly.type
_entity_poly.pdbx_seq_one_letter_code
_entity_poly.pdbx_strand_id
1 'polypeptide(L)'
;MSALIDMLRSLFRPSAGLSPLEASIFDAVHEQLPPQDAELWRKQLEAVNKIYRSPTEREINLYVIRNGKSNFPRELCFANEEEFKIAVVDLTAGDNEGKLRARVWCVNGHVFSIEYKTSFKVFEEMAQGKWRCKCKILNYPS
;
A
#
# COMPACT_ATOMS: atom_id res chain seq x y z
N MET A 1 -10.41 22.17 -28.62
CA MET A 1 -9.81 20.83 -28.75
C MET A 1 -9.40 20.20 -27.41
N SER A 2 -10.12 20.41 -26.29
CA SER A 2 -9.70 19.86 -24.97
C SER A 2 -10.64 18.80 -24.39
N ALA A 3 -11.95 18.88 -24.61
CA ALA A 3 -12.89 17.95 -24.00
C ALA A 3 -12.71 16.49 -24.45
N LEU A 4 -12.37 16.26 -25.73
CA LEU A 4 -12.17 14.91 -26.27
C LEU A 4 -10.90 14.24 -25.72
N ILE A 5 -9.83 15.01 -25.48
CA ILE A 5 -8.55 14.51 -24.94
C ILE A 5 -8.68 14.24 -23.44
N ASP A 6 -9.40 15.09 -22.71
CA ASP A 6 -9.66 14.90 -21.28
C ASP A 6 -10.61 13.71 -21.01
N MET A 7 -11.58 13.48 -21.90
CA MET A 7 -12.49 12.32 -21.86
C MET A 7 -11.76 11.01 -22.19
N LEU A 8 -10.80 11.02 -23.13
CA LEU A 8 -9.98 9.84 -23.44
C LEU A 8 -8.96 9.51 -22.35
N ARG A 9 -8.51 10.49 -21.56
CA ARG A 9 -7.64 10.27 -20.39
C ARG A 9 -8.37 9.67 -19.19
N SER A 10 -9.67 9.89 -19.05
CA SER A 10 -10.47 9.27 -17.98
C SER A 10 -10.89 7.82 -18.30
N LEU A 11 -10.96 7.46 -19.59
CA LEU A 11 -11.37 6.13 -20.05
C LEU A 11 -10.24 5.07 -20.02
N PHE A 12 -8.98 5.48 -19.84
CA PHE A 12 -7.81 4.57 -19.82
C PHE A 12 -6.87 4.79 -18.63
N ARG A 13 -7.33 5.36 -17.51
CA ARG A 13 -6.61 5.18 -16.26
C ARG A 13 -7.00 3.82 -15.70
N PRO A 14 -6.15 2.78 -15.75
CA PRO A 14 -6.25 1.76 -14.71
C PRO A 14 -6.22 2.56 -13.40
N SER A 15 -7.23 2.38 -12.54
CA SER A 15 -7.02 2.68 -11.13
C SER A 15 -5.65 2.11 -10.81
N ALA A 16 -4.72 2.89 -10.26
CA ALA A 16 -3.41 2.38 -9.91
C ALA A 16 -3.63 1.31 -8.85
N GLY A 17 -3.87 0.09 -9.30
CA GLY A 17 -4.22 -1.04 -8.48
C GLY A 17 -2.98 -1.47 -7.75
N LEU A 18 -3.20 -1.97 -6.55
CA LEU A 18 -2.18 -2.72 -5.85
C LEU A 18 -1.78 -3.91 -6.72
N SER A 19 -0.48 -4.17 -6.82
CA SER A 19 -0.03 -5.46 -7.36
C SER A 19 -0.46 -6.59 -6.41
N PRO A 20 -0.49 -7.85 -6.86
CA PRO A 20 -0.79 -8.97 -5.97
C PRO A 20 0.11 -9.02 -4.72
N LEU A 21 1.39 -8.67 -4.87
CA LEU A 21 2.32 -8.57 -3.75
C LEU A 21 1.89 -7.48 -2.77
N GLU A 22 1.64 -6.28 -3.26
CA GLU A 22 1.25 -5.14 -2.44
C GLU A 22 -0.08 -5.39 -1.70
N ALA A 23 -1.07 -5.94 -2.40
CA ALA A 23 -2.34 -6.35 -1.81
C ALA A 23 -2.13 -7.35 -0.67
N SER A 24 -1.34 -8.40 -0.89
CA SER A 24 -1.07 -9.41 0.14
C SER A 24 -0.36 -8.86 1.39
N ILE A 25 0.43 -7.79 1.23
CA ILE A 25 1.09 -7.11 2.35
C ILE A 25 0.05 -6.33 3.15
N PHE A 26 -0.79 -5.55 2.47
CA PHE A 26 -1.82 -4.74 3.13
C PHE A 26 -2.91 -5.60 3.77
N ASP A 27 -3.30 -6.71 3.14
CA ASP A 27 -4.25 -7.68 3.69
C ASP A 27 -3.70 -8.33 4.96
N ALA A 28 -2.42 -8.73 4.96
CA ALA A 28 -1.77 -9.30 6.15
C ALA A 28 -1.69 -8.32 7.34
N VAL A 29 -1.68 -7.01 7.08
CA VAL A 29 -1.80 -5.99 8.13
C VAL A 29 -3.25 -5.88 8.58
N HIS A 30 -4.19 -5.71 7.64
CA HIS A 30 -5.63 -5.61 7.91
C HIS A 30 -6.14 -6.73 8.83
N GLU A 31 -5.76 -7.98 8.55
CA GLU A 31 -6.15 -9.16 9.33
C GLU A 31 -5.70 -9.14 10.80
N GLN A 32 -4.71 -8.32 11.16
CA GLN A 32 -4.21 -8.19 12.53
C GLN A 32 -4.68 -6.91 13.24
N LEU A 33 -5.38 -6.03 12.54
CA LEU A 33 -5.89 -4.80 13.15
C LEU A 33 -7.17 -5.05 13.96
N PRO A 34 -7.42 -4.28 15.03
CA PRO A 34 -8.70 -4.26 15.71
C PRO A 34 -9.83 -3.90 14.72
N PRO A 35 -11.08 -4.37 14.93
CA PRO A 35 -12.16 -4.20 13.95
C PRO A 35 -12.40 -2.75 13.49
N GLN A 36 -12.28 -1.78 14.39
CA GLN A 36 -12.44 -0.36 14.06
C GLN A 36 -11.35 0.14 13.11
N ASP A 37 -10.09 -0.19 13.40
CA ASP A 37 -8.95 0.21 12.58
C ASP A 37 -8.93 -0.53 11.25
N ALA A 38 -9.29 -1.82 11.25
CA ALA A 38 -9.39 -2.64 10.04
C ALA A 38 -10.39 -2.03 9.04
N GLU A 39 -11.53 -1.54 9.52
CA GLU A 39 -12.53 -0.90 8.66
C GLU A 39 -12.03 0.44 8.09
N LEU A 40 -11.36 1.27 8.90
CA LEU A 40 -10.72 2.49 8.40
C LEU A 40 -9.62 2.17 7.40
N TRP A 41 -8.77 1.19 7.69
CA TRP A 41 -7.71 0.71 6.81
C TRP A 41 -8.24 0.31 5.43
N ARG A 42 -9.30 -0.50 5.38
CA ARG A 42 -9.96 -0.90 4.13
C ARG A 42 -10.45 0.32 3.34
N LYS A 43 -11.16 1.24 3.99
CA LYS A 43 -11.65 2.48 3.35
C LYS A 43 -10.53 3.36 2.84
N GLN A 44 -9.43 3.46 3.59
CA GLN A 44 -8.25 4.21 3.18
C GLN A 44 -7.67 3.66 1.88
N LEU A 45 -7.46 2.34 1.80
CA LEU A 45 -6.95 1.68 0.60
C LEU A 45 -7.89 1.83 -0.60
N GLU A 46 -9.20 1.75 -0.39
CA GLU A 46 -10.22 1.99 -1.42
C GLU A 46 -10.21 3.42 -1.96
N ALA A 47 -9.85 4.40 -1.13
CA ALA A 47 -9.77 5.79 -1.54
C ALA A 47 -8.54 6.11 -2.41
N VAL A 48 -7.49 5.27 -2.34
CA VAL A 48 -6.24 5.46 -3.10
C VAL A 48 -6.53 5.41 -4.60
N ASN A 49 -6.10 6.45 -5.30
CA ASN A 49 -6.28 6.55 -6.75
C ASN A 49 -4.97 6.79 -7.53
N LYS A 50 -3.85 6.89 -6.81
CA LYS A 50 -2.51 7.00 -7.38
C LYS A 50 -1.51 6.26 -6.50
N ILE A 51 -0.74 5.38 -7.12
CA ILE A 51 0.40 4.71 -6.49
C ILE A 51 1.66 5.16 -7.24
N TYR A 52 2.63 5.67 -6.49
CA TYR A 52 3.98 5.90 -6.98
C TYR A 52 4.84 4.70 -6.59
N ARG A 53 5.61 4.15 -7.52
CA ARG A 53 6.58 3.09 -7.25
C ARG A 53 7.96 3.65 -7.56
N SER A 54 8.89 3.57 -6.61
CA SER A 54 10.21 4.17 -6.78
C SER A 54 11.02 3.45 -7.87
N PRO A 55 11.90 4.15 -8.61
CA PRO A 55 12.76 3.53 -9.62
C PRO A 55 13.73 2.49 -9.06
N THR A 56 14.06 2.58 -7.77
CA THR A 56 14.88 1.58 -7.07
C THR A 56 14.08 0.35 -6.68
N GLU A 57 12.76 0.36 -6.89
CA GLU A 57 11.84 -0.74 -6.59
C GLU A 57 11.87 -1.14 -5.11
N ARG A 58 12.19 -0.19 -4.23
CA ARG A 58 12.32 -0.42 -2.78
C ARG A 58 11.28 0.36 -1.98
N GLU A 59 10.37 1.04 -2.66
CA GLU A 59 9.35 1.84 -2.01
C GLU A 59 8.13 1.99 -2.93
N ILE A 60 6.94 1.98 -2.34
CA ILE A 60 5.73 2.51 -2.97
C ILE A 60 5.08 3.53 -2.05
N ASN A 61 4.47 4.56 -2.64
CA ASN A 61 3.71 5.59 -1.95
C ASN A 61 2.29 5.67 -2.49
N LEU A 62 1.32 5.73 -1.58
CA LEU A 62 -0.11 5.78 -1.85
C LEU A 62 -0.59 7.23 -1.76
N TYR A 63 -1.43 7.63 -2.71
CA TYR A 63 -2.00 8.96 -2.75
C TYR A 63 -3.48 8.92 -3.11
N VAL A 64 -4.21 9.87 -2.50
CA VAL A 64 -5.54 10.27 -2.93
C VAL A 64 -5.42 11.61 -3.62
N ILE A 65 -5.53 11.63 -4.93
CA ILE A 65 -5.47 12.86 -5.73
C ILE A 65 -6.88 13.41 -5.91
N ARG A 66 -7.13 14.63 -5.42
CA ARG A 66 -8.36 15.41 -5.64
C ARG A 66 -7.97 16.76 -6.22
N ASN A 67 -8.61 17.17 -7.33
CA ASN A 67 -8.30 18.43 -8.03
C ASN A 67 -6.80 18.61 -8.34
N GLY A 68 -6.13 17.52 -8.74
CA GLY A 68 -4.71 17.53 -9.11
C GLY A 68 -3.71 17.58 -7.95
N LYS A 69 -4.17 17.60 -6.69
CA LYS A 69 -3.32 17.64 -5.49
C LYS A 69 -3.55 16.42 -4.60
N SER A 70 -2.54 16.01 -3.85
CA SER A 70 -2.71 15.02 -2.79
C SER A 70 -3.59 15.62 -1.70
N ASN A 71 -4.72 14.97 -1.41
CA ASN A 71 -5.67 15.40 -0.39
C ASN A 71 -6.43 14.18 0.13
N PHE A 72 -5.99 13.65 1.26
CA PHE A 72 -6.58 12.50 1.91
C PHE A 72 -7.85 12.91 2.68
N PRO A 73 -8.96 12.13 2.62
CA PRO A 73 -10.20 12.51 3.29
C PRO A 73 -10.05 12.33 4.80
N ARG A 74 -10.25 13.39 5.58
CA ARG A 74 -10.00 13.38 7.04
C ARG A 74 -10.90 12.41 7.78
N GLU A 75 -12.11 12.22 7.30
CA GLU A 75 -13.09 11.27 7.83
C GLU A 75 -12.65 9.79 7.72
N LEU A 76 -11.62 9.51 6.92
CA LEU A 76 -11.02 8.19 6.79
C LEU A 76 -9.72 8.04 7.57
N CYS A 77 -9.20 9.11 8.17
CA CYS A 77 -7.95 9.06 8.92
C CYS A 77 -8.13 8.37 10.28
N PHE A 78 -7.08 7.66 10.70
CA PHE A 78 -6.86 7.21 12.06
C PHE A 78 -6.71 8.39 13.03
N ALA A 79 -6.87 8.11 14.33
CA ALA A 79 -6.71 9.10 15.38
C ALA A 79 -5.25 9.54 15.55
N ASN A 80 -4.30 8.60 15.42
CA ASN A 80 -2.87 8.92 15.44
C ASN A 80 -2.44 9.58 14.12
N GLU A 81 -2.19 10.89 14.15
CA GLU A 81 -1.76 11.67 12.99
C GLU A 81 -0.21 11.67 12.78
N GLU A 82 0.56 11.07 13.70
CA GLU A 82 2.03 11.03 13.59
C GLU A 82 2.52 10.15 12.42
N GLU A 83 3.80 10.28 12.08
CA GLU A 83 4.49 9.32 11.23
C GLU A 83 4.92 8.12 12.07
N PHE A 84 4.38 6.94 11.76
CA PHE A 84 4.75 5.72 12.46
C PHE A 84 4.71 4.49 11.57
N LYS A 85 5.53 3.52 11.94
CA LYS A 85 5.53 2.19 11.32
C LYS A 85 4.45 1.35 11.96
N ILE A 86 3.37 1.09 11.23
CA ILE A 86 2.28 0.27 11.74
C ILE A 86 2.68 -1.21 11.82
N ALA A 87 3.41 -1.71 10.82
CA ALA A 87 3.71 -3.14 10.73
C ALA A 87 5.01 -3.45 10.00
N VAL A 88 5.52 -4.65 10.28
CA VAL A 88 6.52 -5.33 9.45
C VAL A 88 5.89 -6.61 8.91
N VAL A 89 5.98 -6.81 7.60
CA VAL A 89 5.51 -8.01 6.93
C VAL A 89 6.70 -8.72 6.31
N ASP A 90 6.98 -9.92 6.81
CA ASP A 90 7.98 -10.82 6.26
C ASP A 90 7.32 -11.75 5.24
N LEU A 91 7.82 -11.72 4.01
CA LEU A 91 7.38 -12.58 2.93
C LEU A 91 8.41 -13.66 2.65
N THR A 92 7.94 -14.88 2.43
CA THR A 92 8.77 -16.02 2.01
C THR A 92 8.23 -16.57 0.70
N ALA A 93 9.05 -16.52 -0.36
CA ALA A 93 8.77 -17.15 -1.65
C ALA A 93 8.68 -18.67 -1.46
N GLY A 94 7.64 -19.30 -2.01
CA GLY A 94 7.25 -20.70 -1.75
C GLY A 94 8.41 -21.69 -1.63
N ASP A 95 8.80 -22.31 -2.74
CA ASP A 95 9.78 -23.40 -2.75
C ASP A 95 11.24 -22.92 -2.77
N ASN A 96 11.47 -21.61 -2.97
CA ASN A 96 12.78 -21.04 -3.29
C ASN A 96 13.47 -20.37 -2.07
N GLU A 97 12.89 -20.45 -0.87
CA GLU A 97 13.36 -19.81 0.39
C GLU A 97 13.67 -18.30 0.32
N GLY A 98 13.36 -17.65 -0.80
CA GLY A 98 13.55 -16.22 -1.01
C GLY A 98 12.78 -15.39 0.01
N LYS A 99 13.40 -14.34 0.54
CA LYS A 99 12.79 -13.50 1.58
C LYS A 99 12.73 -12.05 1.17
N LEU A 100 11.60 -11.42 1.48
CA LEU A 100 11.42 -9.98 1.37
C LEU A 100 10.86 -9.47 2.70
N ARG A 101 11.37 -8.33 3.16
CA ARG A 101 10.82 -7.64 4.32
C ARG A 101 10.22 -6.32 3.87
N ALA A 102 8.92 -6.19 4.06
CA ALA A 102 8.14 -4.98 3.85
C ALA A 102 7.90 -4.28 5.20
N ARG A 103 8.01 -2.96 5.21
CA ARG A 103 7.66 -2.10 6.35
C ARG A 103 6.54 -1.18 5.91
N VAL A 104 5.42 -1.24 6.61
CA VAL A 104 4.24 -0.44 6.26
C VAL A 104 4.18 0.76 7.18
N TRP A 105 4.01 1.93 6.59
CA TRP A 105 4.02 3.21 7.29
C TRP A 105 2.71 3.95 7.16
N CYS A 106 2.36 4.65 8.23
CA CYS A 106 1.27 5.62 8.28
C CYS A 106 1.86 7.02 8.47
N VAL A 107 1.25 8.01 7.83
CA VAL A 107 1.62 9.43 7.91
C VAL A 107 0.34 10.24 7.92
N ASN A 108 0.21 11.25 8.78
CA ASN A 108 -0.98 12.13 8.85
C ASN A 108 -2.29 11.31 8.95
N GLY A 109 -2.28 10.28 9.78
CA GLY A 109 -3.45 9.45 10.07
C GLY A 109 -3.87 8.50 8.95
N HIS A 110 -3.06 8.27 7.91
CA HIS A 110 -3.42 7.30 6.87
C HIS A 110 -2.24 6.43 6.45
N VAL A 111 -2.54 5.23 5.94
CA VAL A 111 -1.57 4.34 5.30
C VAL A 111 -0.94 5.06 4.11
N PHE A 112 0.39 5.12 4.10
CA PHE A 112 1.13 5.95 3.15
C PHE A 112 2.06 5.14 2.26
N SER A 113 2.87 4.23 2.82
CA SER A 113 3.90 3.57 2.03
C SER A 113 4.19 2.13 2.44
N ILE A 114 4.80 1.40 1.52
CA ILE A 114 5.55 0.18 1.81
C ILE A 114 7.02 0.46 1.47
N GLU A 115 7.91 0.23 2.43
CA GLU A 115 9.34 0.22 2.20
C GLU A 115 9.90 -1.20 2.25
N TYR A 116 10.72 -1.54 1.27
CA TYR A 116 11.32 -2.85 1.14
C TYR A 116 12.82 -2.83 1.43
N LYS A 117 13.31 -3.87 2.12
CA LYS A 117 14.76 -4.03 2.33
C LYS A 117 15.51 -4.26 1.02
N THR A 118 14.91 -4.93 0.04
CA THR A 118 15.47 -5.26 -1.29
C THR A 118 14.45 -4.93 -2.37
N SER A 119 14.81 -4.97 -3.66
CA SER A 119 13.82 -4.74 -4.74
C SER A 119 12.66 -5.73 -4.61
N PHE A 120 11.43 -5.22 -4.66
CA PHE A 120 10.23 -6.05 -4.63
C PHE A 120 10.05 -6.85 -5.93
N LYS A 121 10.51 -6.34 -7.08
CA LYS A 121 10.41 -7.06 -8.35
C LYS A 121 11.29 -8.29 -8.41
N VAL A 122 12.53 -8.20 -7.90
CA VAL A 122 13.44 -9.36 -7.80
C VAL A 122 12.79 -10.46 -6.96
N PHE A 123 12.07 -10.08 -5.90
CA PHE A 123 11.30 -11.04 -5.11
C PHE A 123 10.12 -11.62 -5.89
N GLU A 124 9.33 -10.81 -6.59
CA GLU A 124 8.18 -11.28 -7.40
C GLU A 124 8.62 -12.28 -8.48
N GLU A 125 9.73 -11.99 -9.18
CA GLU A 125 10.32 -12.88 -10.19
C GLU A 125 10.72 -14.24 -9.61
N MET A 126 11.40 -14.24 -8.46
CA MET A 126 11.80 -15.45 -7.75
C MET A 126 10.61 -16.23 -7.18
N ALA A 127 9.59 -15.52 -6.70
CA ALA A 127 8.42 -16.11 -6.06
C ALA A 127 7.40 -16.66 -7.06
N GLN A 128 7.43 -16.22 -8.32
CA GLN A 128 6.52 -16.68 -9.38
C GLN A 128 5.04 -16.62 -8.96
N GLY A 129 4.67 -15.55 -8.26
CA GLY A 129 3.30 -15.36 -7.76
C GLY A 129 2.94 -16.16 -6.50
N LYS A 130 3.89 -16.87 -5.87
CA LYS A 130 3.65 -17.73 -4.70
C LYS A 130 4.51 -17.32 -3.51
N TRP A 131 3.88 -16.84 -2.45
CA TRP A 131 4.53 -16.51 -1.20
C TRP A 131 3.62 -16.70 0.00
N ARG A 132 4.21 -16.70 1.19
CA ARG A 132 3.51 -16.62 2.47
C ARG A 132 3.90 -15.33 3.19
N CYS A 133 2.92 -14.71 3.84
CA CYS A 133 3.13 -13.51 4.66
C CYS A 133 3.13 -13.86 6.14
N LYS A 134 4.04 -13.23 6.89
CA LYS A 134 4.00 -13.16 8.35
C LYS A 134 4.03 -11.68 8.76
N CYS A 135 2.90 -11.18 9.24
CA CYS A 135 2.78 -9.82 9.71
C CYS A 135 3.05 -9.73 11.22
N LYS A 136 3.64 -8.62 11.64
CA LYS A 136 3.77 -8.19 13.02
C LYS A 136 3.37 -6.71 13.11
N ILE A 137 2.27 -6.42 13.82
CA ILE A 137 1.92 -5.05 14.21
C ILE A 137 2.96 -4.52 15.22
N LEU A 138 3.41 -3.30 15.00
CA LEU A 138 4.38 -2.61 15.86
C LEU A 138 3.75 -1.47 16.65
N ASN A 139 2.81 -0.75 16.04
CA ASN A 139 2.10 0.36 16.65
C ASN A 139 0.64 0.31 16.19
N TYR A 140 -0.29 0.61 17.09
CA TYR A 140 -1.70 0.70 16.75
C TYR A 140 -2.04 2.14 16.34
N PRO A 141 -2.91 2.33 15.34
CA PRO A 141 -3.24 3.65 14.81
C PRO A 141 -4.33 4.38 15.62
N SER A 142 -5.03 3.68 16.52
CA SER A 142 -5.91 4.25 17.55
C SER A 142 -5.42 3.95 18.98
#